data_AF-H2MC98-F1
#
_entry.id   AF-H2MC98-F1
#
_cell.length_a   1.000
_cell.length_b   1.000
_cell.length_c   1.000
_cell.angle_alpha   90.00
_cell.angle_beta   90.00
_cell.angle_gamma   90.00
#
_symmetry.space_group_name_H-M   'P 1'
#
loop_
_entity.id
_entity.type
_entity.pdbx_description
1 polymer ?
#
loop_
_entity_poly.entity_id
_entity_poly.type
_entity_poly.pdbx_seq_one_letter_code
_entity_poly.pdbx_strand_id
1 'polypeptide(L)'
;MTHLIIMYEDESVDVRYRDGTRLQLSSCGSEFLLEKPADPRGHPPQPTERVRQRTRFTVSAYKELVVAALEFRNNYASRPYLPEELISADKKKVIICVQWPERSSFQAEDRPGGEIGIKSEEDRAALILSPSGETFSVEFTCSLSRDESQRPGLQCLDGTDSQTQCDYCVLSSKPIQMFQSATVVQHHSCSAFSPTWAYPLSLVRHHWMSHFSEDVEASDSSISTGTNRETSDMPCEERISQLPQALSLTCPLPHWHRFDIPTDLVKIVWCQGIIYRILSGTGIEICPGDGSVIRSTGISNSYFTHHKFDLQSKQLTYHLNSLPPDVHGQMYSVCSVVNRANR
;
A
#
# COMPACT_ATOMS: atom_id res chain seq x y z
N MET A 1 20.58 5.42 9.89
CA MET A 1 19.32 6.02 9.40
C MET A 1 19.22 5.82 7.90
N THR A 2 18.06 5.34 7.43
CA THR A 2 17.79 5.08 6.01
C THR A 2 17.87 6.38 5.20
N HIS A 3 18.51 6.31 4.03
CA HIS A 3 18.67 7.46 3.13
C HIS A 3 17.69 7.39 1.96
N LEU A 4 17.57 6.22 1.34
CA LEU A 4 16.78 5.97 0.14
C LEU A 4 16.25 4.53 0.18
N ILE A 5 15.00 4.31 -0.20
CA ILE A 5 14.47 2.99 -0.51
C ILE A 5 13.88 3.03 -1.91
N ILE A 6 14.17 2.04 -2.73
CA ILE A 6 13.62 1.89 -4.08
C ILE A 6 12.96 0.52 -4.15
N MET A 7 11.72 0.46 -4.62
CA MET A 7 11.05 -0.77 -5.01
C MET A 7 10.85 -0.77 -6.51
N TYR A 8 11.18 -1.89 -7.14
CA TYR A 8 11.06 -2.09 -8.58
C TYR A 8 9.73 -2.76 -8.94
N GLU A 9 9.39 -2.80 -10.23
CA GLU A 9 8.17 -3.44 -10.73
C GLU A 9 8.09 -4.94 -10.40
N ASP A 10 9.23 -5.62 -10.32
CA ASP A 10 9.32 -7.02 -9.88
C ASP A 10 9.14 -7.20 -8.36
N GLU A 11 8.90 -6.11 -7.62
CA GLU A 11 8.76 -6.06 -6.17
C GLU A 11 10.05 -6.32 -5.37
N SER A 12 11.21 -6.34 -6.02
CA SER A 12 12.50 -6.29 -5.32
C SER A 12 12.71 -4.91 -4.69
N VAL A 13 13.47 -4.85 -3.60
CA VAL A 13 13.71 -3.60 -2.86
C VAL A 13 15.20 -3.37 -2.69
N ASP A 14 15.67 -2.16 -2.98
CA ASP A 14 17.04 -1.67 -2.72
C ASP A 14 16.97 -0.55 -1.67
N VAL A 15 17.60 -0.78 -0.53
CA VAL A 15 17.71 0.17 0.58
C VAL A 15 19.15 0.67 0.65
N ARG A 16 19.31 2.00 0.64
CA ARG A 16 20.60 2.67 0.86
C ARG A 16 20.57 3.42 2.17
N TYR A 17 21.55 3.16 3.01
CA TYR A 17 21.73 3.79 4.30
C TYR A 17 22.79 4.90 4.23
N ARG A 18 22.73 5.86 5.17
CA ARG A 18 23.65 7.01 5.20
C ARG A 18 25.11 6.64 5.46
N ASP A 19 25.34 5.52 6.14
CA ASP A 19 26.66 4.97 6.41
C ASP A 19 27.29 4.30 5.18
N GLY A 20 26.58 4.24 4.06
CA GLY A 20 27.01 3.56 2.83
C GLY A 20 26.58 2.09 2.76
N THR A 21 25.97 1.55 3.81
CA THR A 21 25.41 0.19 3.78
C THR A 21 24.29 0.11 2.74
N ARG A 22 24.23 -1.00 2.02
CA ARG A 22 23.18 -1.32 1.06
C ARG A 22 22.52 -2.64 1.41
N LEU A 23 21.20 -2.70 1.36
CA LEU A 23 20.41 -3.92 1.57
C LEU A 23 19.47 -4.11 0.40
N GLN A 24 19.55 -5.26 -0.26
CA GLN A 24 18.65 -5.65 -1.35
C GLN A 24 17.80 -6.84 -0.92
N LEU A 25 16.48 -6.73 -1.06
CA LEU A 25 15.53 -7.83 -0.91
C LEU A 25 15.15 -8.38 -2.28
N SER A 26 15.06 -9.70 -2.37
CA SER A 26 14.51 -10.35 -3.57
C SER A 26 13.04 -10.00 -3.78
N SER A 27 12.58 -10.14 -5.02
CA SER A 27 11.18 -9.91 -5.41
C SER A 27 10.16 -10.59 -4.52
N CYS A 28 10.44 -11.81 -4.04
CA CYS A 28 9.55 -12.56 -3.14
C CYS A 28 9.79 -12.30 -1.64
N GLY A 29 10.78 -11.47 -1.28
CA GLY A 29 11.15 -11.15 0.10
C GLY A 29 11.89 -12.26 0.85
N SER A 30 12.05 -13.46 0.29
CA SER A 30 12.60 -14.63 1.00
C SER A 30 14.12 -14.64 1.16
N GLU A 31 14.83 -13.83 0.40
CA GLU A 31 16.28 -13.67 0.50
C GLU A 31 16.66 -12.19 0.49
N PHE A 32 17.80 -11.89 1.12
CA PHE A 32 18.41 -10.57 1.03
C PHE A 32 19.91 -10.65 0.81
N LEU A 33 20.46 -9.57 0.27
CA LEU A 33 21.88 -9.28 0.19
C LEU A 33 22.17 -7.98 0.94
N LEU A 34 23.14 -8.00 1.84
CA LEU A 34 23.64 -6.84 2.56
C LEU A 34 25.11 -6.62 2.20
N GLU A 35 25.44 -5.38 1.82
CA GLU A 35 26.78 -4.94 1.44
C GLU A 35 27.16 -3.74 2.30
N LYS A 36 28.25 -3.85 3.06
CA LYS A 36 28.83 -2.73 3.80
C LYS A 36 29.96 -2.09 2.99
N PRO A 37 30.15 -0.77 3.09
CA PRO A 37 31.27 -0.11 2.43
C PRO A 37 32.60 -0.62 2.98
N ALA A 38 33.63 -0.58 2.14
CA ALA A 38 34.99 -0.90 2.59
C ALA A 38 35.41 0.10 3.66
N ASP A 39 36.08 -0.37 4.72
CA ASP A 39 36.64 0.52 5.73
C ASP A 39 37.70 1.41 5.06
N PRO A 40 37.50 2.74 4.97
CA PRO A 40 38.48 3.64 4.37
C PRO A 40 39.80 3.71 5.15
N ARG A 41 39.83 3.20 6.39
CA ARG A 41 41.03 3.07 7.23
C ARG A 41 41.61 1.64 7.25
N GLY A 42 40.95 0.70 6.58
CA GLY A 42 41.42 -0.68 6.45
C GLY A 42 42.59 -0.79 5.47
N HIS A 43 43.45 -1.81 5.66
CA HIS A 43 44.51 -2.09 4.71
C HIS A 43 43.92 -2.59 3.36
N PRO A 44 44.40 -2.09 2.21
CA PRO A 44 44.04 -2.66 0.92
C PRO A 44 44.55 -4.12 0.80
N PRO A 45 43.77 -5.11 0.30
CA PRO A 45 42.38 -5.08 -0.13
C PRO A 45 41.49 -5.90 0.82
N GLN A 46 40.99 -5.32 1.91
CA GLN A 46 40.02 -6.03 2.75
C GLN A 46 38.67 -6.10 1.99
N PRO A 47 38.09 -7.29 1.79
CA PRO A 47 36.84 -7.42 1.05
C PRO A 47 35.71 -6.71 1.81
N THR A 48 34.86 -5.99 1.06
CA THR A 48 33.60 -5.44 1.56
C THR A 48 32.77 -6.56 2.19
N GLU A 49 32.28 -6.36 3.41
CA GLU A 49 31.41 -7.34 4.05
C GLU A 49 30.14 -7.50 3.20
N ARG A 50 29.96 -8.70 2.65
CA ARG A 50 28.84 -9.06 1.78
C ARG A 50 28.17 -10.29 2.33
N VAL A 51 26.91 -10.17 2.73
CA VAL A 51 26.12 -11.23 3.33
C VAL A 51 24.89 -11.49 2.49
N ARG A 52 24.75 -12.71 1.97
CA ARG A 52 23.51 -13.19 1.34
C ARG A 52 22.90 -14.27 2.22
N GLN A 53 21.64 -14.12 2.60
CA GLN A 53 20.96 -15.13 3.41
C GLN A 53 19.45 -15.13 3.20
N ARG A 54 18.80 -16.20 3.67
CA ARG A 54 17.35 -16.26 3.75
C ARG A 54 16.84 -15.30 4.82
N THR A 55 15.83 -14.53 4.47
CA THR A 55 15.26 -13.47 5.29
C THR A 55 14.77 -13.99 6.64
N ARG A 56 14.04 -15.12 6.66
CA ARG A 56 13.52 -15.73 7.91
C ARG A 56 14.61 -16.14 8.91
N PHE A 57 15.84 -16.35 8.45
CA PHE A 57 16.98 -16.74 9.29
C PHE A 57 17.93 -15.57 9.55
N THR A 58 17.46 -14.33 9.41
CA THR A 58 18.31 -13.17 9.66
C THR A 58 18.82 -13.16 11.10
N VAL A 59 20.10 -12.87 11.25
CA VAL A 59 20.74 -12.72 12.57
C VAL A 59 20.37 -11.39 13.20
N SER A 60 20.48 -11.31 14.53
CA SER A 60 20.15 -10.09 15.30
C SER A 60 20.86 -8.84 14.79
N ALA A 61 22.10 -8.97 14.30
CA ALA A 61 22.89 -7.87 13.75
C ALA A 61 22.22 -7.14 12.57
N TYR A 62 21.36 -7.83 11.80
CA TYR A 62 20.69 -7.29 10.61
C TYR A 62 19.17 -7.29 10.72
N LYS A 63 18.63 -7.73 11.85
CA LYS A 63 17.19 -7.96 12.01
C LYS A 63 16.36 -6.70 11.77
N GLU A 64 16.75 -5.58 12.38
CA GLU A 64 16.02 -4.31 12.24
C GLU A 64 16.02 -3.80 10.79
N LEU A 65 17.17 -3.88 10.11
CA LEU A 65 17.30 -3.44 8.71
C LEU A 65 16.41 -4.28 7.77
N VAL A 66 16.39 -5.59 7.99
CA VAL A 66 15.60 -6.54 7.19
C VAL A 66 14.10 -6.39 7.47
N VAL A 67 13.71 -6.21 8.73
CA VAL A 67 12.31 -5.98 9.12
C VAL A 67 11.78 -4.69 8.49
N ALA A 68 12.53 -3.59 8.58
CA ALA A 68 12.12 -2.31 7.98
C ALA A 68 12.01 -2.40 6.45
N ALA A 69 12.94 -3.11 5.80
CA ALA A 69 12.89 -3.32 4.36
C ALA A 69 11.69 -4.20 3.94
N LEU A 70 11.36 -5.24 4.73
CA LEU A 70 10.19 -6.08 4.51
C LEU A 70 8.88 -5.33 4.73
N GLU A 71 8.78 -4.51 5.77
CA GLU A 71 7.63 -3.66 6.03
C GLU A 71 7.37 -2.74 4.83
N PHE A 72 8.42 -2.06 4.35
CA PHE A 72 8.34 -1.24 3.14
C PHE A 72 7.87 -2.04 1.93
N ARG A 73 8.45 -3.22 1.68
CA ARG A 73 8.03 -4.11 0.58
C ARG A 73 6.55 -4.46 0.71
N ASN A 74 6.12 -4.92 1.88
CA ASN A 74 4.77 -5.40 2.12
C ASN A 74 3.72 -4.30 1.97
N ASN A 75 4.08 -3.04 2.23
CA ASN A 75 3.23 -1.87 2.03
C ASN A 75 2.84 -1.61 0.57
N TYR A 76 3.62 -2.08 -0.40
CA TYR A 76 3.41 -1.78 -1.83
C TYR A 76 3.45 -3.02 -2.75
N ALA A 77 3.77 -4.19 -2.20
CA ALA A 77 3.75 -5.46 -2.91
C ALA A 77 2.31 -5.97 -3.08
N SER A 78 2.07 -6.68 -4.17
CA SER A 78 0.83 -7.42 -4.41
C SER A 78 0.55 -8.46 -3.33
N ARG A 79 1.61 -9.13 -2.86
CA ARG A 79 1.54 -10.15 -1.81
C ARG A 79 2.61 -9.92 -0.73
N PRO A 80 2.23 -9.99 0.56
CA PRO A 80 3.19 -9.80 1.63
C PRO A 80 4.07 -11.05 1.84
N TYR A 81 5.28 -10.85 2.36
CA TYR A 81 6.12 -11.93 2.89
C TYR A 81 6.19 -11.77 4.41
N LEU A 82 5.68 -12.77 5.14
CA LEU A 82 5.39 -12.68 6.58
C LEU A 82 5.98 -13.88 7.34
N PRO A 83 7.31 -13.97 7.49
CA PRO A 83 7.94 -15.03 8.28
C PRO A 83 7.68 -14.82 9.77
N GLU A 84 7.26 -15.88 10.46
CA GLU A 84 6.91 -15.85 11.89
C GLU A 84 8.07 -15.36 12.78
N GLU A 85 9.32 -15.63 12.37
CA GLU A 85 10.52 -15.27 13.13
C GLU A 85 10.76 -13.75 13.19
N LEU A 86 10.15 -12.99 12.28
CA LEU A 86 10.33 -11.55 12.14
C LEU A 86 9.07 -10.74 12.42
N ILE A 87 7.88 -11.34 12.35
CA ILE A 87 6.60 -10.65 12.45
C ILE A 87 5.91 -11.00 13.77
N SER A 88 5.38 -9.98 14.45
CA SER A 88 4.51 -10.21 15.61
C SER A 88 3.18 -10.77 15.13
N ALA A 89 2.84 -11.98 15.59
CA ALA A 89 1.67 -12.71 15.10
C ALA A 89 0.62 -12.90 16.20
N ASP A 90 -0.63 -12.67 15.82
CA ASP A 90 -1.80 -13.00 16.62
C ASP A 90 -2.34 -14.38 16.23
N LYS A 91 -2.94 -15.09 17.19
CA LYS A 91 -3.74 -16.28 16.90
C LYS A 91 -5.15 -15.83 16.52
N LYS A 92 -5.43 -15.75 15.23
CA LYS A 92 -6.76 -15.40 14.70
C LYS A 92 -7.19 -16.40 13.64
N LYS A 93 -8.50 -16.54 13.45
CA LYS A 93 -9.04 -17.31 12.31
C LYS A 93 -8.56 -16.66 11.01
N VAL A 94 -8.00 -17.47 10.12
CA VAL A 94 -7.61 -17.05 8.77
C VAL A 94 -8.84 -16.96 7.91
N ILE A 95 -8.97 -15.83 7.24
CA ILE A 95 -10.05 -15.51 6.33
C ILE A 95 -9.38 -15.03 5.03
N ILE A 96 -9.87 -15.52 3.90
CA ILE A 96 -9.30 -15.26 2.56
C ILE A 96 -10.12 -14.22 1.78
N CYS A 97 -11.33 -13.92 2.25
CA CYS A 97 -12.24 -12.95 1.67
C CYS A 97 -13.00 -12.21 2.76
N VAL A 98 -13.34 -10.96 2.52
CA VAL A 98 -14.13 -10.14 3.45
C VAL A 98 -15.32 -9.55 2.74
N GLN A 99 -16.41 -9.40 3.45
CA GLN A 99 -17.61 -8.73 2.96
C GLN A 99 -17.64 -7.29 3.44
N TRP A 100 -17.86 -6.34 2.52
CA TRP A 100 -18.03 -4.93 2.85
C TRP A 100 -19.50 -4.59 3.05
N PRO A 101 -19.83 -3.65 3.94
CA PRO A 101 -21.22 -3.28 4.25
C PRO A 101 -21.96 -2.73 3.04
N GLU A 102 -23.29 -2.75 3.09
CA GLU A 102 -24.14 -2.14 2.07
C GLU A 102 -24.08 -0.61 2.14
N ARG A 103 -24.41 0.06 1.03
CA ARG A 103 -24.35 1.53 0.98
C ARG A 103 -25.38 2.17 1.93
N SER A 104 -26.49 1.50 2.18
CA SER A 104 -27.53 1.93 3.10
C SER A 104 -27.17 1.73 4.58
N SER A 105 -26.21 0.84 4.89
CA SER A 105 -25.89 0.44 6.27
C SER A 105 -24.46 0.74 6.72
N PHE A 106 -23.56 1.11 5.80
CA PHE A 106 -22.17 1.37 6.17
C PHE A 106 -22.05 2.56 7.12
N GLN A 107 -21.09 2.46 8.05
CA GLN A 107 -20.69 3.54 8.93
C GLN A 107 -19.25 3.90 8.60
N ALA A 108 -19.03 5.15 8.22
CA ALA A 108 -17.69 5.69 8.07
C ALA A 108 -17.13 6.09 9.43
N GLU A 109 -15.82 5.90 9.60
CA GLU A 109 -15.07 6.32 10.78
C GLU A 109 -14.17 7.49 10.40
N ASP A 110 -14.49 8.69 10.87
CA ASP A 110 -13.60 9.85 10.76
C ASP A 110 -12.40 9.68 11.70
N ARG A 111 -11.20 9.83 11.14
CA ARG A 111 -9.95 9.74 11.90
C ARG A 111 -9.40 11.13 12.20
N PRO A 112 -8.61 11.30 13.29
CA PRO A 112 -8.10 12.61 13.70
C PRO A 112 -7.26 13.35 12.64
N GLY A 113 -6.67 12.65 11.67
CA GLY A 113 -5.88 13.24 10.57
C GLY A 113 -6.71 13.67 9.37
N GLY A 114 -8.05 13.57 9.44
CA GLY A 114 -8.95 13.84 8.32
C GLY A 114 -9.10 12.66 7.36
N GLU A 115 -8.52 11.49 7.69
CA GLU A 115 -8.77 10.26 6.95
C GLU A 115 -10.18 9.73 7.27
N ILE A 116 -10.79 9.08 6.29
CA ILE A 116 -12.11 8.45 6.44
C ILE A 116 -11.93 6.95 6.25
N GLY A 117 -12.39 6.16 7.21
CA GLY A 117 -12.29 4.70 7.20
C GLY A 117 -13.63 4.02 7.03
N ILE A 118 -13.62 2.82 6.44
CA ILE A 118 -14.72 1.84 6.55
C ILE A 118 -14.12 0.47 6.91
N LYS A 119 -14.89 -0.35 7.61
CA LYS A 119 -14.50 -1.72 7.99
C LYS A 119 -15.33 -2.76 7.24
N SER A 120 -14.77 -3.94 7.08
CA SER A 120 -15.52 -5.11 6.64
C SER A 120 -16.49 -5.55 7.73
N GLU A 121 -17.55 -6.28 7.36
CA GLU A 121 -18.58 -6.75 8.30
C GLU A 121 -18.00 -7.63 9.43
N GLU A 122 -16.87 -8.29 9.17
CA GLU A 122 -16.18 -9.16 10.13
C GLU A 122 -15.06 -8.44 10.93
N ASP A 123 -14.85 -7.14 10.72
CA ASP A 123 -13.73 -6.36 11.26
C ASP A 123 -12.35 -6.95 10.96
N ARG A 124 -12.21 -7.53 9.75
CA ARG A 124 -10.96 -8.20 9.30
C ARG A 124 -10.16 -7.40 8.30
N ALA A 125 -10.81 -6.43 7.67
CA ALA A 125 -10.18 -5.45 6.83
C ALA A 125 -10.77 -4.06 7.10
N ALA A 126 -9.97 -3.02 6.88
CA ALA A 126 -10.39 -1.64 6.88
C ALA A 126 -9.79 -0.93 5.67
N LEU A 127 -10.61 -0.16 4.95
CA LEU A 127 -10.15 0.71 3.88
C LEU A 127 -10.19 2.15 4.39
N ILE A 128 -9.08 2.88 4.22
CA ILE A 128 -8.87 4.20 4.78
C ILE A 128 -8.47 5.15 3.66
N LEU A 129 -9.32 6.12 3.37
CA LEU A 129 -9.09 7.15 2.37
C LEU A 129 -8.30 8.31 2.98
N SER A 130 -7.26 8.75 2.28
CA SER A 130 -6.49 9.94 2.67
C SER A 130 -7.37 11.20 2.63
N PRO A 131 -6.99 12.26 3.38
CA PRO A 131 -7.80 13.47 3.46
C PRO A 131 -7.98 14.13 2.08
N SER A 132 -6.96 14.08 1.22
CA SER A 132 -7.04 14.60 -0.15
C SER A 132 -7.95 13.80 -1.09
N GLY A 133 -8.37 12.59 -0.71
CA GLY A 133 -9.18 11.71 -1.55
C GLY A 133 -8.40 11.04 -2.70
N GLU A 134 -7.08 11.19 -2.76
CA GLU A 134 -6.25 10.76 -3.90
C GLU A 134 -5.49 9.46 -3.67
N THR A 135 -5.31 9.07 -2.42
CA THR A 135 -4.70 7.79 -2.02
C THR A 135 -5.52 7.13 -0.94
N PHE A 136 -5.34 5.82 -0.80
CA PHE A 136 -5.96 5.06 0.29
C PHE A 136 -5.02 3.96 0.77
N SER A 137 -5.25 3.50 1.99
CA SER A 137 -4.61 2.30 2.52
C SER A 137 -5.66 1.24 2.85
N VAL A 138 -5.28 -0.03 2.75
CA VAL A 138 -6.07 -1.15 3.25
C VAL A 138 -5.28 -1.83 4.34
N GLU A 139 -5.89 -1.93 5.52
CA GLU A 139 -5.40 -2.73 6.64
C GLU A 139 -6.16 -4.04 6.67
N PHE A 140 -5.49 -5.19 6.71
CA PHE A 140 -6.16 -6.50 6.74
C PHE A 140 -5.37 -7.55 7.51
N THR A 141 -6.09 -8.55 8.03
CA THR A 141 -5.47 -9.72 8.67
C THR A 141 -5.02 -10.73 7.63
N CYS A 142 -3.73 -11.05 7.57
CA CYS A 142 -3.14 -12.00 6.64
C CYS A 142 -2.50 -13.19 7.37
N SER A 143 -2.65 -14.40 6.81
CA SER A 143 -1.90 -15.58 7.28
C SER A 143 -0.41 -15.38 7.17
N LEU A 144 0.36 -15.93 8.11
CA LEU A 144 1.82 -15.96 7.97
C LEU A 144 2.28 -16.78 6.75
N SER A 145 3.46 -16.46 6.24
CA SER A 145 4.16 -17.24 5.22
C SER A 145 4.40 -18.66 5.71
N ARG A 146 4.15 -19.66 4.85
CA ARG A 146 4.33 -21.09 5.16
C ARG A 146 4.98 -21.82 3.99
N ASP A 147 5.55 -22.98 4.26
CA ASP A 147 5.97 -23.90 3.21
C ASP A 147 4.74 -24.57 2.56
N GLU A 148 4.84 -24.86 1.26
CA GLU A 148 3.74 -25.43 0.45
C GLU A 148 3.16 -26.73 1.05
N SER A 149 3.98 -27.54 1.72
CA SER A 149 3.55 -28.79 2.38
C SER A 149 2.61 -28.57 3.58
N GLN A 150 2.54 -27.35 4.11
CA GLN A 150 1.70 -27.00 5.26
C GLN A 150 0.52 -26.09 4.88
N ARG A 151 0.29 -25.84 3.58
CA ARG A 151 -0.89 -25.12 3.14
C ARG A 151 -2.12 -26.02 3.27
N PRO A 152 -3.18 -25.60 3.99
CA PRO A 152 -4.48 -26.24 3.85
C PRO A 152 -4.87 -26.18 2.38
N GLY A 153 -5.42 -27.28 1.84
CA GLY A 153 -5.92 -27.27 0.47
C GLY A 153 -7.00 -26.19 0.32
N LEU A 154 -6.66 -25.07 -0.31
CA LEU A 154 -7.64 -24.09 -0.76
C LEU A 154 -8.31 -24.68 -2.00
N GLN A 155 -9.51 -25.22 -1.84
CA GLN A 155 -10.42 -25.44 -2.96
C GLN A 155 -11.38 -24.25 -2.98
N CYS A 156 -11.29 -23.42 -4.02
CA CYS A 156 -12.43 -22.60 -4.41
C CYS A 156 -13.50 -23.58 -4.89
N LEU A 157 -14.64 -23.62 -4.21
CA LEU A 157 -15.81 -24.30 -4.72
C LEU A 157 -16.37 -23.43 -5.85
N ASP A 158 -16.18 -23.86 -7.09
CA ASP A 158 -17.05 -23.43 -8.19
C ASP A 158 -18.46 -23.94 -7.85
N GLY A 159 -19.32 -23.04 -7.40
CA GLY A 159 -20.70 -23.32 -7.04
C GLY A 159 -21.64 -22.42 -7.80
N THR A 160 -22.02 -22.85 -9.00
CA THR A 160 -23.33 -22.51 -9.57
C THR A 160 -24.38 -23.06 -8.63
N ASP A 161 -24.99 -22.22 -7.79
CA ASP A 161 -26.42 -22.28 -7.50
C ASP A 161 -26.88 -21.07 -6.69
N SER A 162 -27.86 -20.40 -7.26
CA SER A 162 -28.58 -19.25 -6.71
C SER A 162 -29.36 -19.60 -5.44
N GLN A 163 -29.35 -18.66 -4.49
CA GLN A 163 -30.16 -18.62 -3.25
C GLN A 163 -29.69 -19.50 -2.09
N THR A 164 -28.62 -19.11 -1.40
CA THR A 164 -28.50 -19.37 0.05
C THR A 164 -27.47 -18.44 0.67
N GLN A 165 -27.88 -17.77 1.74
CA GLN A 165 -27.11 -17.05 2.78
C GLN A 165 -25.58 -17.23 2.78
N CYS A 166 -24.87 -16.11 2.95
CA CYS A 166 -23.44 -15.94 2.73
C CYS A 166 -22.53 -16.69 3.70
N ASP A 167 -22.47 -18.01 3.59
CA ASP A 167 -21.51 -18.87 4.31
C ASP A 167 -20.14 -18.98 3.61
N TYR A 168 -19.89 -18.16 2.57
CA TYR A 168 -18.80 -18.35 1.61
C TYR A 168 -17.38 -18.00 2.12
N CYS A 169 -17.23 -17.36 3.28
CA CYS A 169 -15.89 -16.97 3.80
C CYS A 169 -15.38 -17.85 4.95
N VAL A 170 -16.04 -18.96 5.27
CA VAL A 170 -15.53 -19.95 6.24
C VAL A 170 -15.05 -21.20 5.52
N LEU A 171 -13.72 -21.40 5.50
CA LEU A 171 -13.09 -22.69 5.20
C LEU A 171 -13.88 -23.82 5.86
N SER A 172 -14.37 -24.75 5.02
CA SER A 172 -15.16 -25.92 5.38
C SER A 172 -14.64 -26.63 6.65
N SER A 173 -15.61 -27.08 7.45
CA SER A 173 -15.55 -27.86 8.68
C SER A 173 -14.50 -28.99 8.69
N LYS A 174 -13.25 -28.63 8.95
CA LYS A 174 -12.19 -29.46 9.56
C LYS A 174 -11.70 -28.67 10.79
N PRO A 175 -11.15 -29.33 11.84
CA PRO A 175 -11.03 -28.71 13.17
C PRO A 175 -10.40 -27.33 13.05
N ILE A 176 -11.03 -26.33 13.69
CA ILE A 176 -10.66 -24.92 13.66
C ILE A 176 -9.15 -24.82 13.94
N GLN A 177 -8.35 -24.80 12.88
CA GLN A 177 -6.93 -24.69 13.02
C GLN A 177 -6.67 -23.20 13.17
N MET A 178 -6.49 -22.77 14.42
CA MET A 178 -6.02 -21.42 14.69
C MET A 178 -4.68 -21.27 13.98
N PHE A 179 -4.67 -20.44 12.96
CA PHE A 179 -3.46 -20.10 12.24
C PHE A 179 -2.93 -18.79 12.81
N GLN A 180 -1.63 -18.63 12.81
CA GLN A 180 -1.04 -17.34 13.11
C GLN A 180 -1.25 -16.41 11.93
N SER A 181 -1.55 -15.16 12.26
CA SER A 181 -1.79 -14.09 11.31
C SER A 181 -1.15 -12.80 11.79
N ALA A 182 -0.86 -11.92 10.86
CA ALA A 182 -0.39 -10.56 11.14
C ALA A 182 -1.29 -9.55 10.43
N THR A 183 -1.39 -8.36 11.01
CA THR A 183 -1.97 -7.21 10.32
C THR A 183 -1.00 -6.71 9.25
N VAL A 184 -1.51 -6.49 8.05
CA VAL A 184 -0.78 -5.93 6.92
C VAL A 184 -1.46 -4.64 6.49
N VAL A 185 -0.68 -3.61 6.22
CA VAL A 185 -1.15 -2.37 5.60
C VAL A 185 -0.61 -2.32 4.19
N GLN A 186 -1.46 -2.07 3.20
CA GLN A 186 -1.06 -1.80 1.83
C GLN A 186 -1.51 -0.40 1.41
N HIS A 187 -0.67 0.34 0.71
CA HIS A 187 -0.93 1.69 0.26
C HIS A 187 -1.14 1.73 -1.27
N HIS A 188 -2.19 2.42 -1.69
CA HIS A 188 -2.66 2.45 -3.08
C HIS A 188 -2.89 3.88 -3.57
N SER A 189 -2.89 4.06 -4.90
CA SER A 189 -3.34 5.30 -5.54
C SER A 189 -4.79 5.12 -5.93
N CYS A 190 -5.62 6.14 -5.76
CA CYS A 190 -6.99 6.11 -6.30
C CYS A 190 -7.01 6.11 -7.84
N SER A 191 -5.89 6.40 -8.49
CA SER A 191 -5.73 6.36 -9.96
C SER A 191 -5.20 5.02 -10.49
N ALA A 192 -4.61 4.19 -9.63
CA ALA A 192 -4.00 2.91 -9.99
C ALA A 192 -4.09 1.94 -8.81
N PHE A 193 -5.11 1.08 -8.84
CA PHE A 193 -5.39 0.09 -7.79
C PHE A 193 -6.05 -1.17 -8.35
N SER A 194 -6.06 -2.25 -7.55
CA SER A 194 -6.72 -3.51 -7.92
C SER A 194 -8.26 -3.36 -7.88
N PRO A 195 -9.01 -3.89 -8.87
CA PRO A 195 -10.48 -3.89 -8.86
C PRO A 195 -11.10 -4.49 -7.59
N THR A 196 -10.38 -5.37 -6.88
CA THR A 196 -10.78 -5.92 -5.58
C THR A 196 -11.16 -4.87 -4.55
N TRP A 197 -10.61 -3.66 -4.63
CA TRP A 197 -10.88 -2.55 -3.71
C TRP A 197 -11.88 -1.52 -4.27
N ALA A 198 -12.43 -1.74 -5.47
CA ALA A 198 -13.28 -0.75 -6.14
C ALA A 198 -14.57 -0.46 -5.36
N TYR A 199 -15.26 -1.51 -4.90
CA TYR A 199 -16.47 -1.35 -4.11
C TYR A 199 -16.24 -0.60 -2.79
N PRO A 200 -15.37 -1.05 -1.88
CA PRO A 200 -15.14 -0.34 -0.62
C PRO A 200 -14.60 1.08 -0.82
N LEU A 201 -13.76 1.29 -1.84
CA LEU A 201 -13.30 2.64 -2.18
C LEU A 201 -14.46 3.54 -2.62
N SER A 202 -15.44 3.00 -3.36
CA SER A 202 -16.60 3.78 -3.79
C SER A 202 -17.49 4.23 -2.62
N LEU A 203 -17.63 3.39 -1.58
CA LEU A 203 -18.38 3.72 -0.36
C LEU A 203 -17.74 4.89 0.38
N VAL A 204 -16.46 4.75 0.72
CA VAL A 204 -15.74 5.79 1.48
C VAL A 204 -15.61 7.09 0.68
N ARG A 205 -15.42 7.00 -0.65
CA ARG A 205 -15.33 8.18 -1.52
C ARG A 205 -16.66 8.92 -1.59
N HIS A 206 -17.79 8.20 -1.58
CA HIS A 206 -19.10 8.85 -1.54
C HIS A 206 -19.29 9.66 -0.26
N HIS A 207 -18.93 9.09 0.90
CA HIS A 207 -18.95 9.79 2.19
C HIS A 207 -17.98 10.98 2.21
N TRP A 208 -16.77 10.80 1.69
CA TRP A 208 -15.78 11.88 1.56
C TRP A 208 -16.32 13.03 0.72
N MET A 209 -16.99 12.75 -0.41
CA MET A 209 -17.58 13.78 -1.26
C MET A 209 -18.73 14.55 -0.60
N SER A 210 -19.51 13.92 0.29
CA SER A 210 -20.60 14.64 0.99
C SER A 210 -20.08 15.75 1.91
N HIS A 211 -18.88 15.61 2.49
CA HIS A 211 -18.27 16.67 3.30
C HIS A 211 -17.97 17.97 2.52
N PHE A 212 -17.87 17.91 1.20
CA PHE A 212 -17.62 19.08 0.35
C PHE A 212 -18.89 19.66 -0.29
N SER A 213 -20.05 19.04 -0.04
CA SER A 213 -21.33 19.46 -0.64
C SER A 213 -22.23 20.29 0.29
N GLU A 214 -21.86 20.45 1.57
CA GLU A 214 -22.69 21.16 2.56
C GLU A 214 -22.53 22.69 2.56
N ASP A 215 -21.69 23.26 1.68
CA ASP A 215 -21.43 24.71 1.58
C ASP A 215 -22.40 25.49 0.66
N VAL A 216 -23.60 24.98 0.38
CA VAL A 216 -24.66 25.76 -0.27
C VAL A 216 -25.74 26.06 0.76
N GLU A 217 -25.67 27.29 1.27
CA GLU A 217 -26.57 27.86 2.26
C GLU A 217 -28.05 27.55 2.02
N ALA A 218 -28.73 27.31 3.14
CA ALA A 218 -30.17 27.37 3.26
C ALA A 218 -30.72 28.72 2.78
N SER A 219 -31.19 28.79 1.54
CA SER A 219 -32.19 29.77 1.13
C SER A 219 -32.98 29.28 -0.08
N ASP A 220 -34.30 29.27 0.14
CA ASP A 220 -35.39 29.21 -0.81
C ASP A 220 -35.70 27.90 -1.56
N SER A 221 -36.79 27.32 -1.08
CA SER A 221 -37.72 26.46 -1.80
C SER A 221 -37.92 26.89 -3.25
N SER A 222 -37.51 26.05 -4.19
CA SER A 222 -38.25 25.86 -5.43
C SER A 222 -38.06 24.44 -5.98
N ILE A 223 -39.20 23.83 -6.30
CA ILE A 223 -39.36 22.48 -6.83
C ILE A 223 -38.60 22.36 -8.14
N SER A 224 -37.69 21.39 -8.24
CA SER A 224 -37.13 20.92 -9.51
C SER A 224 -36.84 19.43 -9.42
N THR A 225 -37.70 18.67 -10.07
CA THR A 225 -37.57 17.27 -10.49
C THR A 225 -36.15 16.95 -10.97
N GLY A 226 -35.39 16.26 -10.11
CA GLY A 226 -34.13 15.60 -10.44
C GLY A 226 -34.29 14.13 -10.11
N THR A 227 -34.27 13.31 -11.15
CA THR A 227 -34.37 11.85 -11.18
C THR A 227 -33.85 11.18 -9.89
N ASN A 228 -34.77 10.62 -9.09
CA ASN A 228 -34.47 9.56 -8.13
C ASN A 228 -33.84 8.41 -8.94
N ARG A 229 -32.51 8.42 -9.06
CA ARG A 229 -31.77 7.18 -9.35
C ARG A 229 -31.93 6.35 -8.10
N GLU A 230 -32.90 5.43 -8.15
CA GLU A 230 -33.02 4.32 -7.23
C GLU A 230 -31.61 3.83 -6.89
N THR A 231 -31.20 4.05 -5.65
CA THR A 231 -29.96 3.54 -5.09
C THR A 231 -30.13 2.05 -4.91
N SER A 232 -30.00 1.30 -6.00
CA SER A 232 -29.90 -0.16 -5.94
C SER A 232 -28.65 -0.49 -5.14
N ASP A 233 -28.83 -1.11 -3.98
CA ASP A 233 -27.73 -1.75 -3.28
C ASP A 233 -27.12 -2.81 -4.21
N MET A 234 -25.79 -2.89 -4.23
CA MET A 234 -25.07 -3.84 -5.08
C MET A 234 -25.29 -5.26 -4.56
N PRO A 235 -25.31 -6.28 -5.45
CA PRO A 235 -25.43 -7.67 -5.02
C PRO A 235 -24.31 -8.04 -4.04
N CYS A 236 -24.62 -8.93 -3.09
CA CYS A 236 -23.67 -9.36 -2.06
C CYS A 236 -22.32 -9.83 -2.63
N GLU A 237 -22.33 -10.54 -3.76
CA GLU A 237 -21.11 -11.06 -4.40
C GLU A 237 -20.15 -9.96 -4.84
N GLU A 238 -20.67 -8.80 -5.25
CA GLU A 238 -19.88 -7.64 -5.66
C GLU A 238 -19.29 -6.86 -4.48
N ARG A 239 -19.77 -7.16 -3.26
CA ARG A 239 -19.27 -6.59 -2.00
C ARG A 239 -18.15 -7.42 -1.37
N ILE A 240 -17.73 -8.52 -2.01
CA ILE A 240 -16.69 -9.41 -1.50
C ILE A 240 -15.33 -9.02 -2.08
N SER A 241 -14.37 -8.76 -1.20
CA SER A 241 -12.96 -8.57 -1.58
C SER A 241 -12.13 -9.79 -1.20
N GLN A 242 -11.37 -10.33 -2.15
CA GLN A 242 -10.35 -11.34 -1.88
C GLN A 242 -9.12 -10.69 -1.23
N LEU A 243 -8.71 -11.19 -0.07
CA LEU A 243 -7.54 -10.65 0.64
C LEU A 243 -6.23 -11.20 0.05
N PRO A 244 -5.19 -10.35 -0.06
CA PRO A 244 -3.86 -10.82 -0.46
C PRO A 244 -3.33 -11.91 0.47
N GLN A 245 -2.85 -13.00 -0.12
CA GLN A 245 -2.24 -14.10 0.62
C GLN A 245 -0.73 -13.93 0.72
N ALA A 246 -0.17 -14.25 1.88
CA ALA A 246 1.27 -14.25 2.06
C ALA A 246 1.99 -15.20 1.10
N LEU A 247 3.20 -14.82 0.71
CA LEU A 247 4.10 -15.62 -0.11
C LEU A 247 4.61 -16.84 0.67
N SER A 248 5.07 -17.87 -0.05
CA SER A 248 5.70 -19.06 0.55
C SER A 248 6.98 -18.69 1.29
N LEU A 249 7.30 -19.38 2.39
CA LEU A 249 8.60 -19.24 3.06
C LEU A 249 9.77 -19.63 2.16
N THR A 250 9.54 -20.62 1.28
CA THR A 250 10.52 -21.12 0.32
C THR A 250 10.19 -20.61 -1.07
N CYS A 251 11.13 -19.87 -1.67
CA CYS A 251 11.03 -19.48 -3.07
C CYS A 251 11.25 -20.70 -3.98
N PRO A 252 10.40 -20.95 -4.99
CA PRO A 252 10.59 -22.04 -5.96
C PRO A 252 11.74 -21.76 -6.93
N LEU A 253 12.12 -20.49 -7.13
CA LEU A 253 13.08 -20.05 -8.13
C LEU A 253 14.19 -19.15 -7.53
N PRO A 254 14.91 -19.58 -6.47
CA PRO A 254 15.89 -18.72 -5.78
C PRO A 254 17.10 -18.36 -6.64
N HIS A 255 17.37 -19.13 -7.70
CA HIS A 255 18.42 -18.87 -8.67
C HIS A 255 18.07 -17.73 -9.65
N TRP A 256 16.80 -17.29 -9.69
CA TRP A 256 16.36 -16.14 -10.48
C TRP A 256 16.45 -14.83 -9.71
N HIS A 257 16.76 -14.85 -8.42
CA HIS A 257 16.97 -13.62 -7.66
C HIS A 257 18.20 -12.89 -8.19
N ARG A 258 17.97 -11.69 -8.75
CA ARG A 258 19.01 -10.79 -9.24
C ARG A 258 19.35 -9.81 -8.14
N PHE A 259 20.62 -9.80 -7.73
CA PHE A 259 21.14 -8.84 -6.75
C PHE A 259 22.09 -7.81 -7.37
N ASP A 260 22.25 -7.84 -8.69
CA ASP A 260 23.05 -6.85 -9.43
C ASP A 260 22.16 -5.68 -9.91
N ILE A 261 22.72 -4.76 -10.72
CA ILE A 261 22.04 -3.53 -11.18
C ILE A 261 20.60 -3.84 -11.65
N PRO A 262 19.59 -3.23 -11.01
CA PRO A 262 18.20 -3.51 -11.35
C PRO A 262 17.90 -3.15 -12.81
N THR A 263 17.48 -4.14 -13.58
CA THR A 263 17.03 -3.97 -14.97
C THR A 263 15.58 -3.52 -15.06
N ASP A 264 14.82 -3.71 -13.99
CA ASP A 264 13.40 -3.42 -13.95
C ASP A 264 13.13 -1.95 -13.68
N LEU A 265 11.97 -1.50 -14.12
CA LEU A 265 11.51 -0.13 -13.91
C LEU A 265 11.26 0.12 -12.42
N VAL A 266 11.49 1.35 -11.99
CA VAL A 266 11.19 1.79 -10.63
C VAL A 266 9.68 1.89 -10.46
N LYS A 267 9.16 1.32 -9.38
CA LYS A 267 7.75 1.37 -8.99
C LYS A 267 7.50 2.40 -7.89
N ILE A 268 8.28 2.32 -6.81
CA ILE A 268 8.19 3.23 -5.65
C ILE A 268 9.59 3.71 -5.25
N VAL A 269 9.71 4.97 -4.87
CA VAL A 269 10.89 5.52 -4.19
C VAL A 269 10.46 6.16 -2.89
N TRP A 270 11.15 5.85 -1.80
CA TRP A 270 11.09 6.62 -0.56
C TRP A 270 12.40 7.38 -0.37
N CYS A 271 12.31 8.69 -0.18
CA CYS A 271 13.48 9.53 0.07
C CYS A 271 13.11 10.66 1.03
N GLN A 272 13.81 10.74 2.16
CA GLN A 272 13.67 11.82 3.14
C GLN A 272 12.22 12.00 3.64
N GLY A 273 11.50 10.90 3.89
CA GLY A 273 10.12 10.93 4.36
C GLY A 273 9.05 11.03 3.25
N ILE A 274 9.45 11.16 1.99
CA ILE A 274 8.53 11.38 0.87
C ILE A 274 8.49 10.14 -0.02
N ILE A 275 7.27 9.72 -0.37
CA ILE A 275 7.02 8.63 -1.31
C ILE A 275 6.82 9.21 -2.71
N TYR A 276 7.47 8.59 -3.69
CA TYR A 276 7.27 8.82 -5.12
C TYR A 276 6.80 7.49 -5.71
N ARG A 277 5.65 7.50 -6.38
CA ARG A 277 5.05 6.34 -7.03
C ARG A 277 5.01 6.59 -8.53
N ILE A 278 5.54 5.66 -9.30
CA ILE A 278 5.47 5.67 -10.75
C ILE A 278 4.15 4.99 -11.14
N LEU A 279 3.32 5.68 -11.92
CA LEU A 279 2.02 5.19 -12.37
C LEU A 279 2.16 4.60 -13.78
N SER A 280 1.47 3.49 -14.05
CA SER A 280 1.42 2.84 -15.37
C SER A 280 0.85 3.79 -16.43
N GLY A 281 1.71 4.50 -17.16
CA GLY A 281 1.29 5.54 -18.12
C GLY A 281 2.12 6.84 -18.11
N THR A 282 3.29 6.87 -17.46
CA THR A 282 4.29 7.98 -17.39
C THR A 282 4.07 9.07 -16.33
N GLY A 283 3.01 8.95 -15.52
CA GLY A 283 2.75 9.86 -14.41
C GLY A 283 3.54 9.54 -13.13
N ILE A 284 3.85 10.56 -12.34
CA ILE A 284 4.47 10.42 -11.02
C ILE A 284 3.52 10.99 -9.97
N GLU A 285 3.28 10.22 -8.92
CA GLU A 285 2.53 10.62 -7.74
C GLU A 285 3.49 10.80 -6.56
N ILE A 286 3.45 11.96 -5.92
CA ILE A 286 4.32 12.33 -4.79
C ILE A 286 3.42 12.42 -3.56
N CYS A 287 3.73 11.66 -2.52
CA CYS A 287 3.06 11.70 -1.22
C CYS A 287 4.03 12.26 -0.17
N PRO A 288 3.89 13.53 0.23
CA PRO A 288 4.77 14.18 1.20
C PRO A 288 4.60 13.68 2.65
N GLY A 289 3.46 13.04 2.95
CA GLY A 289 3.15 12.49 4.28
C GLY A 289 2.21 13.34 5.14
N ASP A 290 1.72 14.47 4.62
CA ASP A 290 0.76 15.38 5.27
C ASP A 290 -0.70 15.15 4.82
N GLY A 291 -0.97 14.00 4.18
CA GLY A 291 -2.28 13.68 3.58
C GLY A 291 -2.53 14.32 2.20
N SER A 292 -1.66 15.22 1.75
CA SER A 292 -1.71 15.77 0.39
C SER A 292 -1.03 14.85 -0.63
N VAL A 293 -1.36 15.07 -1.91
CA VAL A 293 -0.76 14.35 -3.03
C VAL A 293 -0.44 15.34 -4.14
N ILE A 294 0.76 15.24 -4.72
CA ILE A 294 1.15 16.00 -5.92
C ILE A 294 1.29 15.02 -7.08
N ARG A 295 0.53 15.22 -8.16
CA ARG A 295 0.55 14.32 -9.33
C ARG A 295 0.98 15.06 -10.58
N SER A 296 1.88 14.47 -11.36
CA SER A 296 2.21 15.01 -12.68
C SER A 296 1.03 14.85 -13.64
N THR A 297 0.82 15.84 -14.49
CA THR A 297 -0.27 15.85 -15.48
C THR A 297 0.29 15.82 -16.90
N GLY A 298 -0.20 14.88 -17.72
CA GLY A 298 0.13 14.77 -19.14
C GLY A 298 1.47 14.06 -19.45
N ILE A 299 1.79 13.96 -20.74
CA ILE A 299 2.91 13.16 -21.27
C ILE A 299 4.27 13.84 -21.03
N SER A 300 4.30 15.17 -20.85
CA SER A 300 5.55 15.94 -20.73
C SER A 300 6.03 16.14 -19.28
N ASN A 301 5.29 15.66 -18.27
CA ASN A 301 5.57 15.85 -16.83
C ASN A 301 5.94 17.30 -16.45
N SER A 302 5.48 18.30 -17.21
CA SER A 302 5.85 19.71 -17.03
C SER A 302 4.94 20.44 -16.05
N TYR A 303 3.79 19.84 -15.74
CA TYR A 303 2.78 20.38 -14.83
C TYR A 303 2.50 19.36 -13.72
N PHE A 304 2.32 19.88 -12.51
CA PHE A 304 2.07 19.11 -11.31
C PHE A 304 0.86 19.68 -10.60
N THR A 305 -0.11 18.83 -10.28
CA THR A 305 -1.32 19.23 -9.59
C THR A 305 -1.27 18.75 -8.16
N HIS A 306 -1.49 19.66 -7.23
CA HIS A 306 -1.40 19.44 -5.79
C HIS A 306 -2.80 19.38 -5.19
N HIS A 307 -3.15 18.17 -4.77
CA HIS A 307 -4.39 17.81 -4.13
C HIS A 307 -4.18 17.91 -2.62
N LYS A 308 -4.67 18.99 -2.02
CA LYS A 308 -4.63 19.23 -0.58
C LYS A 308 -6.01 19.02 0.01
N PHE A 309 -6.02 18.58 1.26
CA PHE A 309 -7.21 18.68 2.10
C PHE A 309 -7.24 20.09 2.71
N ASP A 310 -8.04 20.97 2.10
CA ASP A 310 -8.36 22.29 2.63
C ASP A 310 -9.85 22.51 2.44
N LEU A 311 -10.53 23.00 3.48
CA LEU A 311 -11.94 23.41 3.47
C LEU A 311 -12.22 24.42 2.34
N GLN A 312 -11.20 25.12 1.82
CA GLN A 312 -11.34 26.06 0.70
C GLN A 312 -11.01 25.49 -0.70
N SER A 313 -10.86 24.17 -0.84
CA SER A 313 -10.83 23.42 -2.12
C SER A 313 -9.96 23.99 -3.26
N LYS A 314 -8.78 24.55 -2.95
CA LYS A 314 -7.85 25.03 -3.98
C LYS A 314 -6.90 23.93 -4.41
N GLN A 315 -7.31 23.16 -5.43
CA GLN A 315 -6.38 22.40 -6.24
C GLN A 315 -5.36 23.38 -6.85
N LEU A 316 -4.07 23.19 -6.55
CA LEU A 316 -3.01 24.09 -7.00
C LEU A 316 -2.21 23.40 -8.10
N THR A 317 -2.11 24.04 -9.27
CA THR A 317 -1.27 23.53 -10.36
C THR A 317 0.03 24.32 -10.44
N TYR A 318 1.16 23.61 -10.44
CA TYR A 318 2.49 24.16 -10.63
C TYR A 318 3.02 23.80 -12.00
N HIS A 319 3.79 24.72 -12.58
CA HIS A 319 4.63 24.44 -13.74
C HIS A 319 6.07 24.21 -13.27
N LEU A 320 6.77 23.24 -13.84
CA LEU A 320 8.12 22.83 -13.43
C LEU A 320 9.13 23.99 -13.43
N ASN A 321 9.01 24.93 -14.38
CA ASN A 321 9.90 26.09 -14.47
C ASN A 321 9.45 27.29 -13.61
N SER A 322 8.33 27.17 -12.90
CA SER A 322 7.70 28.26 -12.14
C SER A 322 7.24 27.77 -10.76
N LEU A 323 8.08 26.99 -10.09
CA LEU A 323 7.79 26.45 -8.77
C LEU A 323 7.85 27.54 -7.69
N PRO A 324 6.97 27.49 -6.68
CA PRO A 324 6.97 28.48 -5.61
C PRO A 324 8.26 28.41 -4.78
N PRO A 325 8.74 29.56 -4.26
CA PRO A 325 9.86 29.57 -3.33
C PRO A 325 9.46 28.90 -2.00
N ASP A 326 10.47 28.45 -1.27
CA ASP A 326 10.27 27.84 0.05
C ASP A 326 9.81 28.89 1.06
N VAL A 327 8.83 28.52 1.88
CA VAL A 327 8.31 29.39 2.95
C VAL A 327 8.72 28.81 4.31
N HIS A 328 9.14 29.69 5.23
CA HIS A 328 9.45 29.30 6.60
C HIS A 328 8.28 28.57 7.26
N GLY A 329 8.56 27.42 7.88
CA GLY A 329 7.56 26.59 8.57
C GLY A 329 6.90 25.52 7.72
N GLN A 330 7.17 25.45 6.41
CA GLN A 330 6.70 24.34 5.58
C GLN A 330 7.41 23.02 5.95
N MET A 331 6.65 21.92 5.98
CA MET A 331 7.17 20.58 6.26
C MET A 331 8.08 20.06 5.13
N TYR A 332 7.86 20.53 3.90
CA TYR A 332 8.65 20.18 2.73
C TYR A 332 8.66 21.32 1.70
N SER A 333 9.68 21.34 0.85
CA SER A 333 9.83 22.25 -0.28
C SER A 333 9.12 21.68 -1.52
N VAL A 334 8.05 22.33 -1.99
CA VAL A 334 7.39 21.94 -3.26
C VAL A 334 8.39 21.95 -4.41
N CYS A 335 9.27 22.96 -4.44
CA CYS A 335 10.32 23.07 -5.45
C CYS A 335 11.25 21.85 -5.43
N SER A 336 11.72 21.43 -4.26
CA SER A 336 12.66 20.31 -4.11
C SER A 336 12.03 18.97 -4.48
N VAL A 337 10.78 18.73 -4.07
CA VAL A 337 10.10 17.43 -4.30
C VAL A 337 9.71 17.26 -5.76
N VAL A 338 9.21 18.30 -6.41
CA VAL A 338 8.84 18.27 -7.83
C VAL A 338 10.09 18.14 -8.71
N ASN A 339 11.15 18.89 -8.42
CA ASN A 339 12.42 18.76 -9.15
C ASN A 339 13.05 17.37 -8.99
N ARG A 340 12.86 16.71 -7.84
CA ARG A 340 13.31 15.34 -7.63
C ARG A 340 12.50 14.35 -8.44
N ALA A 341 11.18 14.51 -8.49
CA ALA A 341 10.31 13.66 -9.29
C ALA A 341 10.64 13.71 -10.79
N ASN A 342 11.10 14.87 -11.29
CA ASN A 342 11.46 15.03 -12.70
C ASN A 342 12.82 14.40 -13.10
N ARG A 343 13.62 13.89 -12.14
CA ARG A 343 14.96 13.34 -12.40
C ARG A 343 14.95 11.82 -12.44
#